data_AF-A0A7H1RJC7-F1
#
_entry.id   AF-A0A7H1RJC7-F1
#
_cell.length_a   1.000
_cell.length_b   1.000
_cell.length_c   1.000
_cell.angle_alpha   90.00
_cell.angle_beta   90.00
_cell.angle_gamma   90.00
#
_symmetry.space_group_name_H-M   'P 1'
#
loop_
_entity.id
_entity.type
_entity.pdbx_description
1 polymer ?
#
loop_
_entity_poly.entity_id
_entity_poly.type
_entity_poly.pdbx_seq_one_letter_code
_entity_poly.pdbx_strand_id
1 'polypeptide(L)'
;MKLEVRLAQWLLAAVFLVAGGFRLWQALRGVPTGNDTLLLSTAEMLLGVLLAAGWQLRAVALLAAALLLADAALSHPFWKFSGGTQMTQLLQFMKNMGLVGGLVLLSGAGGAKRR
;
A
#
# COMPACT_ATOMS: atom_id res chain seq x y z
N MET A 1 -0.66 -20.96 5.86
CA MET A 1 0.07 -19.84 6.52
C MET A 1 -0.26 -19.83 8.00
N LYS A 2 0.73 -19.55 8.86
CA LYS A 2 0.52 -19.33 10.30
C LYS A 2 -0.44 -18.15 10.51
N LEU A 3 -1.13 -18.12 11.66
CA LEU A 3 -2.10 -17.07 11.99
C LEU A 3 -1.46 -15.67 11.91
N GLU A 4 -0.28 -15.51 12.49
CA GLU A 4 0.50 -14.27 12.49
C GLU A 4 0.71 -13.70 11.08
N VAL A 5 1.01 -14.58 10.12
CA VAL A 5 1.25 -14.17 8.72
C VAL A 5 -0.05 -13.78 8.03
N ARG A 6 -1.18 -14.45 8.35
CA ARG A 6 -2.50 -14.02 7.84
C ARG A 6 -2.92 -12.67 8.41
N LEU A 7 -2.65 -12.43 9.69
CA LEU A 7 -2.91 -11.13 10.31
C LEU A 7 -2.07 -10.03 9.65
N ALA A 8 -0.76 -10.27 9.45
CA ALA A 8 0.11 -9.34 8.73
C ALA A 8 -0.40 -9.09 7.29
N GLN A 9 -0.80 -10.13 6.57
CA GLN A 9 -1.38 -10.02 5.24
C GLN A 9 -2.63 -9.12 5.22
N TRP A 10 -3.56 -9.33 6.16
CA TRP A 10 -4.79 -8.54 6.23
C TRP A 10 -4.54 -7.10 6.66
N LEU A 11 -3.63 -6.85 7.59
CA LEU A 11 -3.24 -5.49 7.98
C LEU A 11 -2.58 -4.74 6.82
N LEU A 12 -1.69 -5.40 6.07
CA LEU A 12 -1.06 -4.81 4.89
C LEU A 12 -2.08 -4.58 3.77
N ALA A 13 -3.02 -5.51 3.55
CA ALA A 13 -4.09 -5.34 2.58
C ALA A 13 -5.05 -4.20 2.95
N ALA A 14 -5.33 -4.01 4.24
CA ALA A 14 -6.20 -2.95 4.73
C ALA A 14 -5.69 -1.55 4.36
N VAL A 15 -4.38 -1.34 4.29
CA VAL A 15 -3.81 -0.04 3.86
C VAL A 15 -4.30 0.33 2.46
N PHE A 16 -4.22 -0.58 1.50
CA PHE A 16 -4.65 -0.35 0.13
C PHE A 16 -6.17 -0.26 -0.01
N LEU A 17 -6.90 -1.11 0.71
CA LEU A 17 -8.37 -1.09 0.74
C LEU A 17 -8.91 0.24 1.28
N VAL A 18 -8.34 0.72 2.39
CA VAL A 18 -8.78 1.97 3.02
C VAL A 18 -8.32 3.17 2.20
N ALA A 19 -7.08 3.20 1.70
CA ALA A 19 -6.57 4.33 0.90
C ALA A 19 -7.35 4.51 -0.41
N GLY A 20 -7.57 3.43 -1.16
CA GLY A 20 -8.35 3.45 -2.40
C GLY A 20 -9.84 3.67 -2.13
N GLY A 21 -10.41 2.91 -1.19
CA GLY A 21 -11.83 2.99 -0.85
C GLY A 21 -12.26 4.35 -0.31
N PHE A 22 -11.43 4.99 0.53
CA PHE A 22 -11.73 6.32 1.05
C PHE A 22 -11.78 7.39 -0.05
N ARG A 23 -10.85 7.34 -1.01
CA ARG A 23 -10.85 8.27 -2.15
C ARG A 23 -12.03 8.05 -3.09
N LEU A 24 -12.37 6.79 -3.37
CA LEU A 24 -13.57 6.47 -4.16
C LEU A 24 -14.84 6.92 -3.45
N TRP A 25 -14.93 6.71 -2.12
CA TRP A 25 -16.04 7.18 -1.31
C TRP A 25 -16.20 8.71 -1.37
N GLN A 26 -15.10 9.47 -1.30
CA GLN A 26 -15.14 10.92 -1.47
C GLN A 26 -15.65 11.33 -2.85
N ALA A 27 -15.19 10.67 -3.90
CA ALA A 27 -15.68 10.94 -5.25
C ALA A 27 -17.18 10.68 -5.40
N LEU A 28 -17.69 9.59 -4.81
CA LEU A 28 -19.12 9.28 -4.76
C LEU A 28 -19.94 10.35 -4.00
N ARG A 29 -19.30 11.07 -3.08
CA ARG A 29 -19.88 12.19 -2.32
C ARG A 29 -19.75 13.54 -3.02
N GLY A 30 -19.26 13.56 -4.26
CA GLY A 30 -19.17 14.78 -5.08
C GLY A 30 -17.88 15.59 -4.89
N VAL A 31 -16.86 15.03 -4.22
CA VAL A 31 -15.54 15.68 -4.19
C VAL A 31 -14.96 15.69 -5.61
N PRO A 32 -14.57 16.86 -6.16
CA PRO A 32 -13.95 16.92 -7.48
C PRO A 32 -12.68 16.07 -7.50
N THR A 33 -12.71 14.99 -8.29
CA THR A 33 -11.63 14.00 -8.34
C THR A 33 -11.29 13.75 -9.81
N GLY A 34 -10.03 13.94 -10.18
CA GLY A 34 -9.58 13.68 -11.55
C GLY A 34 -9.66 12.20 -11.90
N ASN A 35 -9.85 11.89 -13.19
CA ASN A 35 -9.93 10.51 -13.69
C ASN A 35 -8.70 9.67 -13.31
N ASP A 36 -7.51 10.28 -13.31
CA ASP A 36 -6.25 9.60 -12.95
C ASP A 36 -6.27 9.13 -11.49
N THR A 37 -6.76 9.98 -10.59
CA THR A 37 -6.91 9.65 -9.17
C THR A 37 -7.95 8.54 -8.98
N LEU A 38 -9.06 8.57 -9.72
CA LEU A 38 -10.07 7.50 -9.67
C LEU A 38 -9.52 6.15 -10.15
N LEU A 39 -8.77 6.16 -11.25
CA LEU A 39 -8.11 4.96 -11.78
C LEU A 39 -7.13 4.38 -10.76
N LEU A 40 -6.28 5.23 -10.20
CA LEU A 40 -5.31 4.84 -9.19
C LEU A 40 -5.98 4.30 -7.92
N SER A 41 -7.02 4.97 -7.42
CA SER A 41 -7.78 4.48 -6.24
C SER A 41 -8.49 3.16 -6.50
N THR A 42 -9.00 2.95 -7.71
CA THR A 42 -9.58 1.66 -8.11
C THR A 42 -8.52 0.57 -8.17
N ALA A 43 -7.35 0.87 -8.76
CA ALA A 43 -6.23 -0.07 -8.84
C ALA A 43 -5.71 -0.46 -7.45
N GLU A 44 -5.59 0.49 -6.52
CA GLU A 44 -5.23 0.21 -5.13
C GLU A 44 -6.27 -0.66 -4.42
N MET A 45 -7.55 -0.37 -4.60
CA MET A 45 -8.61 -1.17 -3.99
C MET A 45 -8.56 -2.60 -4.51
N LEU A 46 -8.40 -2.80 -5.83
CA LEU A 46 -8.21 -4.12 -6.44
C LEU A 46 -6.96 -4.81 -5.88
N LEU A 47 -5.83 -4.11 -5.76
CA LEU A 47 -4.60 -4.65 -5.21
C LEU A 47 -4.77 -5.10 -3.76
N GLY A 48 -5.48 -4.31 -2.94
CA GLY A 48 -5.84 -4.66 -1.57
C GLY A 48 -6.71 -5.91 -1.50
N VAL A 49 -7.71 -6.05 -2.39
CA VAL A 49 -8.56 -7.25 -2.48
C VAL A 49 -7.74 -8.48 -2.85
N LEU A 50 -6.88 -8.38 -3.87
CA LEU A 50 -6.02 -9.49 -4.30
C LEU A 50 -5.06 -9.91 -3.19
N LEU A 51 -4.47 -8.95 -2.48
CA LEU A 51 -3.58 -9.21 -1.35
C LEU A 51 -4.35 -9.85 -0.18
N ALA A 52 -5.54 -9.38 0.15
CA ALA A 52 -6.38 -9.96 1.20
C ALA A 52 -6.82 -11.39 0.87
N ALA A 53 -7.17 -11.66 -0.39
CA ALA A 53 -7.53 -12.99 -0.89
C ALA A 53 -6.33 -13.95 -0.95
N GLY A 54 -5.09 -13.43 -0.95
CA GLY A 54 -3.87 -14.22 -1.09
C GLY A 54 -3.65 -14.75 -2.51
N TRP A 55 -4.32 -14.18 -3.51
CA TRP A 55 -4.16 -14.57 -4.90
C TRP A 55 -2.78 -14.16 -5.41
N GLN A 56 -2.00 -15.09 -5.95
CA GLN A 56 -0.64 -14.83 -6.43
C GLN A 56 0.20 -14.03 -5.41
N LEU A 57 0.07 -14.36 -4.11
CA LEU A 57 0.51 -13.53 -2.99
C LEU A 57 1.95 -13.00 -3.14
N ARG A 58 2.88 -13.81 -3.66
CA ARG A 58 4.26 -13.38 -3.92
C ARG A 58 4.32 -12.22 -4.93
N ALA A 59 3.70 -12.39 -6.10
CA ALA A 59 3.72 -11.40 -7.16
C ALA A 59 2.94 -10.14 -6.74
N VAL A 60 1.76 -10.31 -6.14
CA VAL A 60 0.91 -9.20 -5.69
C VAL A 60 1.58 -8.40 -4.58
N ALA A 61 2.23 -9.05 -3.61
CA ALA A 61 2.94 -8.35 -2.54
C ALA A 61 4.17 -7.59 -3.07
N LEU A 62 4.92 -8.15 -4.02
CA LEU A 62 6.05 -7.44 -4.64
C LEU A 62 5.59 -6.25 -5.49
N LEU A 63 4.51 -6.41 -6.25
CA LEU A 63 3.89 -5.32 -6.99
C LEU A 63 3.43 -4.20 -6.05
N ALA A 64 2.74 -4.56 -4.96
CA ALA A 64 2.31 -3.62 -3.94
C ALA A 64 3.48 -2.90 -3.26
N ALA A 65 4.57 -3.61 -2.97
CA ALA A 65 5.78 -3.02 -2.43
C ALA A 65 6.40 -1.99 -3.39
N ALA A 66 6.50 -2.32 -4.68
CA ALA A 66 7.05 -1.43 -5.69
C ALA A 66 6.19 -0.18 -5.90
N LEU A 67 4.86 -0.35 -5.97
CA LEU A 67 3.92 0.77 -6.11
C LEU A 67 3.95 1.68 -4.89
N LEU A 68 3.94 1.12 -3.68
CA LEU A 68 3.99 1.91 -2.45
C LEU A 68 5.32 2.64 -2.29
N LEU A 69 6.43 2.04 -2.73
CA LEU A 69 7.73 2.69 -2.76
C LEU A 69 7.73 3.90 -3.71
N ALA A 70 7.17 3.73 -4.92
CA ALA A 70 7.04 4.82 -5.89
C ALA A 70 6.12 5.94 -5.36
N ASP A 71 4.96 5.59 -4.80
CA ASP A 71 4.04 6.54 -4.18
C ASP A 71 4.72 7.31 -3.04
N ALA A 72 5.40 6.63 -2.12
CA ALA A 72 6.11 7.28 -1.03
C ALA A 72 7.14 8.30 -1.53
N ALA A 73 7.89 7.95 -2.58
CA ALA A 73 8.91 8.83 -3.13
C ALA A 73 8.33 10.07 -3.85
N LEU A 74 7.15 9.94 -4.45
CA LEU A 74 6.47 11.04 -5.15
C LEU A 74 5.66 11.92 -4.20
N SER A 75 4.95 11.31 -3.25
CA SER A 75 4.00 11.96 -2.34
C SER A 75 4.69 12.55 -1.10
N HIS A 76 5.81 11.99 -0.67
CA HIS A 76 6.54 12.41 0.53
C HIS A 76 8.05 12.66 0.29
N PRO A 77 8.43 13.56 -0.65
CA PRO A 77 9.84 13.80 -0.97
C PRO A 77 10.51 14.68 0.09
N PHE A 78 10.77 14.14 1.28
CA PHE A 78 11.29 14.89 2.43
C PHE A 78 12.59 15.64 2.13
N TRP A 79 13.42 15.13 1.21
CA TRP A 79 14.66 15.75 0.75
C TRP A 79 14.46 17.07 -0.02
N LYS A 80 13.23 17.37 -0.46
CA LYS A 80 12.87 18.65 -1.11
C LYS A 80 12.39 19.71 -0.12
N PHE A 81 12.21 19.37 1.15
CA PHE A 81 11.69 20.28 2.17
C PHE A 81 12.75 20.59 3.22
N SER A 82 12.57 21.72 3.93
CA SER A 82 13.41 22.15 5.05
C SER A 82 12.55 22.55 6.26
N GLY A 83 13.19 22.74 7.42
CA GLY A 83 12.50 23.15 8.65
C GLY A 83 11.48 22.12 9.15
N GLY A 84 10.44 22.58 9.85
CA GLY A 84 9.43 21.70 10.46
C GLY A 84 8.72 20.78 9.46
N THR A 85 8.51 21.25 8.22
CA THR A 85 7.86 20.44 7.17
C THR A 85 8.69 19.24 6.71
N GLN A 86 10.03 19.33 6.79
CA GLN A 86 10.92 18.23 6.43
C GLN A 86 10.70 17.02 7.33
N MET A 87 10.57 17.25 8.64
CA MET A 87 10.34 16.18 9.63
C MET A 87 9.01 15.49 9.39
N THR A 88 7.93 16.24 9.13
CA THR A 88 6.62 15.66 8.83
C THR A 88 6.65 14.77 7.59
N GLN A 89 7.29 15.23 6.51
CA GLN A 89 7.41 14.44 5.28
C GLN A 89 8.30 13.20 5.48
N LEU A 90 9.40 13.32 6.24
CA LEU A 90 10.27 12.19 6.58
C LEU A 90 9.51 11.11 7.34
N LEU A 91 8.69 11.49 8.32
CA LEU A 91 7.89 10.55 9.10
C LEU A 91 6.87 9.80 8.22
N GLN A 92 6.22 10.47 7.28
CA GLN A 92 5.29 9.81 6.35
C GLN A 92 6.03 8.86 5.40
N PHE A 93 7.16 9.31 4.85
CA PHE A 93 8.00 8.46 4.00
C PHE A 93 8.49 7.21 4.74
N MET A 94 8.99 7.34 5.97
CA MET A 94 9.48 6.23 6.78
C MET A 94 8.38 5.23 7.19
N LYS A 95 7.15 5.69 7.44
CA LYS A 95 6.00 4.79 7.65
C LYS A 95 5.75 3.92 6.41
N ASN A 96 5.77 4.52 5.22
CA ASN A 96 5.60 3.78 3.97
C ASN A 96 6.75 2.79 3.74
N MET A 97 8.00 3.15 4.07
CA MET A 97 9.13 2.22 4.01
C MET A 97 8.96 1.01 4.93
N GLY A 98 8.38 1.20 6.12
CA GLY A 98 8.02 0.09 7.01
C GLY A 98 7.00 -0.87 6.38
N LEU A 99 5.97 -0.32 5.73
CA LEU A 99 4.96 -1.10 5.01
C LEU A 99 5.55 -1.85 3.80
N VAL A 100 6.43 -1.20 3.04
CA VAL A 100 7.19 -1.82 1.94
C VAL A 100 7.99 -3.03 2.45
N GLY A 101 8.70 -2.87 3.57
CA GLY A 101 9.41 -3.97 4.22
C GLY A 101 8.49 -5.13 4.59
N GLY A 102 7.31 -4.83 5.17
CA GLY A 102 6.28 -5.83 5.47
C GLY A 102 5.78 -6.58 4.24
N LEU A 103 5.55 -5.88 3.12
CA LEU A 103 5.12 -6.48 1.85
C LEU A 103 6.20 -7.37 1.23
N VAL A 104 7.47 -6.94 1.27
CA VAL A 104 8.60 -7.76 0.81
C VAL A 104 8.70 -9.04 1.63
N LEU A 105 8.59 -8.98 2.95
CA LEU A 105 8.56 -10.16 3.82
C LEU A 105 7.36 -11.06 3.50
N LEU A 106 6.17 -10.49 3.34
CA LEU A 106 4.95 -11.21 2.99
C LEU A 106 5.08 -11.96 1.65
N SER A 107 5.82 -11.40 0.68
CA SER A 107 6.08 -12.06 -0.60
C SER A 107 6.84 -13.39 -0.47
N GLY A 108 7.63 -13.55 0.59
CA GLY A 108 8.32 -14.81 0.93
C GLY A 108 7.39 -15.83 1.57
N ALA A 109 6.31 -15.39 2.23
CA ALA A 109 5.39 -16.25 2.97
C ALA A 109 4.44 -17.05 2.06
N GLY A 110 4.12 -16.55 0.87
CA GLY A 110 3.27 -17.22 -0.12
C GLY A 110 3.94 -18.42 -0.83
N GLY A 111 5.28 -18.52 -0.76
CA GLY A 111 6.07 -19.56 -1.40
C GLY A 111 6.32 -20.81 -0.55
N ALA A 112 5.87 -20.84 0.70
CA ALA A 112 6.00 -22.00 1.58
C ALA A 112 5.03 -23.13 1.16
N LYS A 113 5.23 -23.70 -0.04
CA LYS A 113 4.83 -25.08 -0.29
C LYS A 113 5.61 -25.94 0.70
N ARG A 114 4.85 -26.64 1.54
CA ARG A 114 5.30 -27.73 2.40
C ARG A 114 6.34 -28.57 1.65
N ARG A 115 7.58 -28.58 2.13
CA ARG A 115 8.44 -29.77 2.01
C ARG A 115 8.22 -30.57 3.28
#